data_AF-A0A3B3BDG1-F1
#
_entry.id   AF-A0A3B3BDG1-F1
#
_cell.length_a   1.000
_cell.length_b   1.000
_cell.length_c   1.000
_cell.angle_alpha   90.00
_cell.angle_beta   90.00
_cell.angle_gamma   90.00
#
_symmetry.space_group_name_H-M   'P 1'
#
loop_
_entity.id
_entity.type
_entity.pdbx_description
1 polymer ?
#
loop_
_entity_poly.entity_id
_entity_poly.type
_entity_poly.pdbx_seq_one_letter_code
_entity_poly.pdbx_strand_id
1 'polypeptide(L)'
;TPGTKQSESSDYEPSLPVTEKSNPLTRDIDRASPSGIVGMLEACDAQMFQRETGTNYQRLFDDQVVTTLTEVAKRVELILKDPQDSLVVLSGCGTSGRLAFFISRFNEALKQLNRTLVYSYIIAGGDRVLFIGVSCGLSAPFVAGQLDFCLQHPEVYTPVLLGFNPTHQARDEPIPGCTFTFRSVAQRLQELAQRRKAFLINPAVGPEAISGSSRMKGGSATKIVLEVVLSAAHAAAFSHTPVANDGILQHMREYERAVEMTYQHREGIAALVEAAGRSLQNEGGVCYLGWGPMAFLGLMDASECNPTFGAGERKKRWRGFIRGGYKDLNNNEGPLSSLGPDFCIAHEDFLHQVLPSLTDRDTVLLIYTQSDDLHEVVNLGRKVREKTSNIHAVHHRTDSVEALLNKLCIFDTFWQWELSTKLVLNAVSTGAHILKGKIYRNHMIDLQVTNSNIEKIADKLTEEITSCDITAHTQVARSAKKVVPLALVSLLTGCSLKQVESRLEQRQILRDALEELIP
;
A
#
# COMPACT_ATOMS: atom_id res chain seq x y z
N THR A 1 5.71 -8.42 -20.13
CA THR A 1 4.63 -9.09 -20.91
C THR A 1 4.02 -8.11 -21.92
N PRO A 2 3.26 -8.55 -22.93
CA PRO A 2 2.69 -7.66 -23.97
C PRO A 2 1.87 -6.48 -23.41
N GLY A 3 1.09 -6.71 -22.34
CA GLY A 3 0.33 -5.65 -21.68
C GLY A 3 1.20 -4.60 -20.97
N THR A 4 2.44 -4.93 -20.61
CA THR A 4 3.37 -3.94 -20.01
C THR A 4 3.83 -2.93 -21.06
N LYS A 5 4.24 -3.42 -22.25
CA LYS A 5 4.61 -2.56 -23.40
C LYS A 5 3.49 -1.61 -23.82
N GLN A 6 2.23 -2.03 -23.70
CA GLN A 6 1.08 -1.18 -24.01
C GLN A 6 0.94 -0.02 -23.02
N SER A 7 1.04 -0.27 -21.71
CA SER A 7 0.90 0.78 -20.68
C SER A 7 1.99 1.86 -20.71
N GLU A 8 3.10 1.57 -21.38
CA GLU A 8 4.27 2.45 -21.49
C GLU A 8 4.31 3.27 -22.77
N SER A 9 3.41 2.99 -23.71
CA SER A 9 3.25 3.83 -24.89
C SER A 9 2.90 5.25 -24.44
N SER A 10 3.51 6.25 -25.08
CA SER A 10 3.14 7.66 -24.89
C SER A 10 1.66 7.89 -25.20
N ASP A 11 1.07 7.05 -26.04
CA ASP A 11 -0.29 7.21 -26.56
C ASP A 11 -1.33 6.47 -25.69
N TYR A 12 -0.88 5.69 -24.70
CA TYR A 12 -1.77 4.98 -23.78
C TYR A 12 -2.14 5.87 -22.60
N GLU A 13 -3.38 6.36 -22.57
CA GLU A 13 -3.90 7.27 -21.54
C GLU A 13 -2.93 8.45 -21.27
N PRO A 14 -2.60 9.26 -22.29
CA PRO A 14 -1.54 10.28 -22.22
C PRO A 14 -1.83 11.40 -21.21
N SER A 15 -3.11 11.62 -20.89
CA SER A 15 -3.56 12.60 -19.90
C SER A 15 -3.35 12.14 -18.45
N LEU A 16 -3.03 10.86 -18.24
CA LEU A 16 -2.92 10.27 -16.91
C LEU A 16 -1.45 10.01 -16.53
N PRO A 17 -1.06 10.33 -15.27
CA PRO A 17 0.21 9.87 -14.75
C PRO A 17 0.20 8.35 -14.56
N VAL A 18 1.37 7.69 -14.63
CA VAL A 18 1.49 6.21 -14.58
C VAL A 18 0.72 5.59 -13.40
N THR A 19 0.77 6.19 -12.21
CA THR A 19 0.07 5.66 -11.02
C THR A 19 -1.46 5.69 -11.10
N GLU A 20 -2.03 6.48 -12.01
CA GLU A 20 -3.48 6.63 -12.19
C GLU A 20 -3.99 5.96 -13.47
N LYS A 21 -3.09 5.47 -14.34
CA LYS A 21 -3.46 4.74 -15.55
C LYS A 21 -4.16 3.42 -15.21
N SER A 22 -4.96 2.92 -16.15
CA SER A 22 -5.47 1.56 -16.11
C SER A 22 -4.37 0.56 -16.49
N ASN A 23 -4.34 -0.61 -15.83
CA ASN A 23 -3.39 -1.65 -16.19
C ASN A 23 -3.99 -2.58 -17.27
N PRO A 24 -3.36 -2.71 -18.45
CA PRO A 24 -3.87 -3.56 -19.52
C PRO A 24 -4.00 -5.04 -19.15
N LEU A 25 -3.22 -5.53 -18.17
CA LEU A 25 -3.26 -6.92 -17.74
C LEU A 25 -4.50 -7.27 -16.90
N THR A 26 -5.22 -6.26 -16.39
CA THR A 26 -6.29 -6.44 -15.40
C THR A 26 -7.63 -5.86 -15.85
N ARG A 27 -7.80 -5.53 -17.14
CA ARG A 27 -9.03 -4.89 -17.65
C ARG A 27 -10.32 -5.61 -17.27
N ASP A 28 -10.29 -6.95 -17.22
CA ASP A 28 -11.43 -7.79 -16.90
C ASP A 28 -11.30 -8.47 -15.52
N ILE A 29 -10.49 -7.90 -14.61
CA ILE A 29 -10.24 -8.48 -13.28
C ILE A 29 -11.51 -8.56 -12.43
N ASP A 30 -12.46 -7.67 -12.65
CA ASP A 30 -13.76 -7.69 -11.99
C ASP A 30 -14.55 -8.96 -12.26
N ARG A 31 -14.35 -9.62 -13.40
CA ARG A 31 -15.05 -10.87 -13.80
C ARG A 31 -14.22 -12.14 -13.55
N ALA A 32 -13.01 -12.01 -13.02
CA ALA A 32 -12.11 -13.13 -12.84
C ALA A 32 -12.52 -14.03 -11.65
N SER A 33 -12.23 -15.33 -11.77
CA SER A 33 -12.32 -16.27 -10.64
C SER A 33 -11.26 -15.93 -9.56
N PRO A 34 -11.37 -16.45 -8.32
CA PRO A 34 -10.34 -16.22 -7.30
C PRO A 34 -8.92 -16.52 -7.78
N SER A 35 -8.71 -17.65 -8.48
CA SER A 35 -7.40 -17.99 -9.07
C SER A 35 -7.00 -17.05 -10.20
N GLY A 36 -7.96 -16.60 -11.02
CA GLY A 36 -7.72 -15.61 -12.07
C GLY A 36 -7.31 -14.25 -11.50
N ILE A 37 -7.97 -13.79 -10.43
CA ILE A 37 -7.62 -12.57 -9.70
C ILE A 37 -6.17 -12.69 -9.20
N VAL A 38 -5.83 -13.78 -8.50
CA VAL A 38 -4.46 -13.97 -7.97
C VAL A 38 -3.41 -13.97 -9.09
N GLY A 39 -3.66 -14.66 -10.20
CA GLY A 39 -2.73 -14.65 -11.34
C GLY A 39 -2.56 -13.28 -12.02
N MET A 40 -3.63 -12.48 -12.06
CA MET A 40 -3.56 -11.10 -12.55
C MET A 40 -2.77 -10.19 -11.60
N LEU A 41 -2.99 -10.33 -10.28
CA LEU A 41 -2.25 -9.57 -9.26
C LEU A 41 -0.76 -9.93 -9.25
N GLU A 42 -0.44 -11.23 -9.32
CA GLU A 42 0.93 -11.74 -9.52
C GLU A 42 1.61 -11.08 -10.72
N ALA A 43 0.94 -11.09 -11.88
CA ALA A 43 1.47 -10.51 -13.09
C ALA A 43 1.72 -9.01 -12.95
N CYS A 44 0.89 -8.28 -12.19
CA CYS A 44 1.06 -6.87 -11.87
C CYS A 44 2.23 -6.62 -10.91
N ASP A 45 2.35 -7.39 -9.82
CA ASP A 45 3.46 -7.25 -8.86
C ASP A 45 4.81 -7.54 -9.51
N ALA A 46 4.86 -8.55 -10.39
CA ALA A 46 6.05 -8.86 -11.19
C ALA A 46 6.48 -7.69 -12.11
N GLN A 47 5.58 -6.75 -12.46
CA GLN A 47 5.96 -5.58 -13.27
C GLN A 47 6.98 -4.68 -12.57
N MET A 48 7.04 -4.68 -11.23
CA MET A 48 8.04 -3.90 -10.49
C MET A 48 9.47 -4.28 -10.92
N PHE A 49 9.71 -5.57 -11.21
CA PHE A 49 11.05 -6.12 -11.45
C PHE A 49 11.43 -6.21 -12.94
N GLN A 50 10.62 -5.64 -13.84
CA GLN A 50 10.92 -5.69 -15.27
C GLN A 50 12.16 -4.85 -15.62
N ARG A 51 13.05 -5.45 -16.42
CA ARG A 51 14.36 -4.90 -16.80
C ARG A 51 14.36 -4.20 -18.16
N GLU A 52 13.48 -4.60 -19.07
CA GLU A 52 13.34 -3.91 -20.36
C GLU A 52 12.44 -2.69 -20.19
N THR A 53 12.58 -1.69 -21.09
CA THR A 53 11.49 -1.24 -21.99
C THR A 53 11.96 -0.10 -22.91
N GLY A 54 11.10 0.34 -23.82
CA GLY A 54 11.36 1.49 -24.71
C GLY A 54 11.69 2.78 -23.94
N THR A 55 12.15 3.80 -24.67
CA THR A 55 12.91 4.98 -24.19
C THR A 55 12.25 5.92 -23.16
N ASN A 56 11.04 5.65 -22.66
CA ASN A 56 10.22 6.69 -22.02
C ASN A 56 10.21 6.69 -20.47
N TYR A 57 10.59 5.59 -19.81
CA TYR A 57 10.52 5.49 -18.34
C TYR A 57 11.74 4.78 -17.74
N GLN A 58 12.18 5.23 -16.56
CA GLN A 58 13.22 4.55 -15.79
C GLN A 58 12.63 3.41 -14.95
N ARG A 59 13.32 2.28 -14.83
CA ARG A 59 12.91 1.10 -14.05
C ARG A 59 13.74 0.90 -12.80
N LEU A 60 13.24 0.02 -11.92
CA LEU A 60 13.89 -0.30 -10.66
C LEU A 60 15.35 -0.78 -10.83
N PHE A 61 15.61 -1.57 -11.89
CA PHE A 61 16.95 -2.11 -12.17
C PHE A 61 17.81 -1.24 -13.10
N ASP A 62 17.33 -0.07 -13.53
CA ASP A 62 18.11 0.79 -14.42
C ASP A 62 19.31 1.41 -13.70
N ASP A 63 20.44 1.51 -14.40
CA ASP A 63 21.71 2.00 -13.85
C ASP A 63 21.58 3.36 -13.15
N GLN A 64 20.76 4.26 -13.69
CA GLN A 64 20.53 5.58 -13.11
C GLN A 64 19.79 5.50 -11.77
N VAL A 65 18.80 4.60 -11.66
CA VAL A 65 18.04 4.38 -10.43
C VAL A 65 18.95 3.73 -9.40
N VAL A 66 19.65 2.66 -9.76
CA VAL A 66 20.60 1.94 -8.89
C VAL A 66 21.69 2.88 -8.38
N THR A 67 22.26 3.72 -9.25
CA THR A 67 23.26 4.72 -8.85
C THR A 67 22.69 5.72 -7.85
N THR A 68 21.43 6.15 -8.04
CA THR A 68 20.77 7.05 -7.09
C THR A 68 20.54 6.38 -5.74
N LEU A 69 20.10 5.11 -5.72
CA LEU A 69 19.96 4.32 -4.49
C LEU A 69 21.30 4.20 -3.74
N THR A 70 22.38 3.88 -4.48
CA THR A 70 23.74 3.83 -3.95
C THR A 70 24.16 5.15 -3.30
N GLU A 71 23.90 6.29 -3.96
CA GLU A 71 24.27 7.60 -3.41
C GLU A 71 23.46 7.97 -2.16
N VAL A 72 22.16 7.65 -2.12
CA VAL A 72 21.35 7.84 -0.91
C VAL A 72 21.82 6.92 0.23
N ALA A 73 22.14 5.66 -0.06
CA ALA A 73 22.68 4.72 0.93
C ALA A 73 24.01 5.22 1.52
N LYS A 74 24.90 5.80 0.71
CA LYS A 74 26.13 6.45 1.19
C LYS A 74 25.84 7.65 2.11
N ARG A 75 24.77 8.42 1.86
CA ARG A 75 24.37 9.51 2.77
C ARG A 75 23.87 8.99 4.11
N VAL A 76 23.09 7.91 4.11
CA VAL A 76 22.65 7.23 5.33
C VAL A 76 23.84 6.64 6.08
N GLU A 77 24.82 6.04 5.39
CA GLU A 77 26.04 5.51 5.99
C GLU A 77 26.81 6.58 6.78
N LEU A 78 26.92 7.80 6.24
CA LEU A 78 27.57 8.92 6.93
C LEU A 78 26.85 9.29 8.23
N ILE A 79 25.51 9.35 8.21
CA ILE A 79 24.69 9.62 9.40
C ILE A 79 24.87 8.51 10.45
N LEU A 80 24.90 7.25 10.02
CA LEU A 80 25.09 6.11 10.92
C LEU A 80 26.48 6.08 11.58
N LYS A 81 27.51 6.59 10.89
CA LYS A 81 28.89 6.69 11.41
C LYS A 81 29.10 7.85 12.37
N ASP A 82 28.36 8.94 12.19
CA ASP A 82 28.41 10.14 13.04
C ASP A 82 27.02 10.50 13.57
N PRO A 83 26.48 9.71 14.52
CA PRO A 83 25.11 9.85 14.98
C PRO A 83 24.91 11.04 15.94
N GLN A 84 25.98 11.74 16.34
CA GLN A 84 25.84 12.95 17.14
C GLN A 84 25.27 14.06 16.25
N ASP A 85 24.10 14.57 16.62
CA ASP A 85 23.39 15.64 15.91
C ASP A 85 23.00 15.33 14.46
N SER A 86 22.75 14.05 14.13
CA SER A 86 22.29 13.61 12.80
C SER A 86 21.04 12.72 12.88
N LEU A 87 20.15 12.83 11.89
CA LEU A 87 18.90 12.06 11.85
C LEU A 87 18.51 11.62 10.43
N VAL A 88 17.95 10.41 10.31
CA VAL A 88 17.22 9.96 9.12
C VAL A 88 15.73 10.08 9.38
N VAL A 89 15.06 10.86 8.54
CA VAL A 89 13.64 11.17 8.68
C VAL A 89 12.86 10.58 7.52
N LEU A 90 11.87 9.74 7.83
CA LEU A 90 10.93 9.18 6.86
C LEU A 90 9.55 9.85 7.00
N SER A 91 8.94 10.25 5.88
CA SER A 91 7.62 10.90 5.88
C SER A 91 6.75 10.45 4.71
N GLY A 92 5.44 10.38 4.93
CA GLY A 92 4.46 10.05 3.89
C GLY A 92 3.02 10.10 4.40
N CYS A 93 2.05 9.93 3.50
CA CYS A 93 0.62 9.90 3.82
C CYS A 93 0.02 8.50 3.60
N GLY A 94 -1.02 8.12 4.37
CA GLY A 94 -1.72 6.85 4.18
C GLY A 94 -0.80 5.64 4.31
N THR A 95 -0.84 4.72 3.34
CA THR A 95 0.11 3.58 3.26
C THR A 95 1.57 4.05 3.31
N SER A 96 1.94 5.13 2.61
CA SER A 96 3.33 5.62 2.61
C SER A 96 3.78 6.10 4.00
N GLY A 97 2.88 6.74 4.76
CA GLY A 97 3.15 7.16 6.14
C GLY A 97 3.27 5.96 7.10
N ARG A 98 2.39 4.97 6.94
CA ARG A 98 2.47 3.70 7.69
C ARG A 98 3.74 2.91 7.37
N LEU A 99 4.22 2.96 6.12
CA LEU A 99 5.51 2.40 5.74
C LEU A 99 6.68 3.20 6.34
N ALA A 100 6.64 4.53 6.35
CA ALA A 100 7.65 5.34 7.02
C ALA A 100 7.79 4.97 8.50
N PHE A 101 6.66 4.79 9.20
CA PHE A 101 6.62 4.25 10.56
C PHE A 101 7.24 2.85 10.64
N PHE A 102 6.80 1.92 9.78
CA PHE A 102 7.28 0.54 9.79
C PHE A 102 8.78 0.42 9.56
N ILE A 103 9.31 1.18 8.59
CA ILE A 103 10.74 1.22 8.25
C ILE A 103 11.55 1.90 9.36
N SER A 104 11.00 2.83 10.13
CA SER A 104 11.73 3.42 11.27
C SER A 104 12.18 2.39 12.32
N ARG A 105 11.65 1.17 12.27
CA ARG A 105 12.09 0.02 13.07
C ARG A 105 13.49 -0.49 12.74
N PHE A 106 14.20 0.07 11.76
CA PHE A 106 15.67 -0.05 11.70
C PHE A 106 16.33 0.39 13.03
N ASN A 107 15.66 1.22 13.85
CA ASN A 107 16.05 1.46 15.25
C ASN A 107 16.14 0.20 16.11
N GLU A 108 15.33 -0.85 15.86
CA GLU A 108 15.44 -2.13 16.57
C GLU A 108 16.77 -2.82 16.24
N ALA A 109 17.20 -2.79 14.97
CA ALA A 109 18.50 -3.30 14.57
C ALA A 109 19.65 -2.50 15.22
N LEU A 110 19.54 -1.17 15.29
CA LEU A 110 20.51 -0.32 16.01
C LEU A 110 20.55 -0.66 17.51
N LYS A 111 19.39 -0.85 18.14
CA LYS A 111 19.28 -1.22 19.55
C LYS A 111 19.95 -2.56 19.84
N GLN A 112 19.75 -3.56 18.98
CA GLN A 112 20.42 -4.87 19.11
C GLN A 112 21.94 -4.76 19.00
N LEU A 113 22.45 -3.78 18.25
CA LEU A 113 23.88 -3.47 18.12
C LEU A 113 24.41 -2.48 19.17
N ASN A 114 23.60 -2.12 20.18
CA ASN A 114 23.92 -1.08 21.17
C ASN A 114 24.36 0.26 20.54
N ARG A 115 23.68 0.70 19.48
CA ARG A 115 23.93 1.98 18.78
C ARG A 115 22.85 3.02 19.09
N THR A 116 23.20 4.30 18.89
CA THR A 116 22.26 5.43 18.98
C THR A 116 21.14 5.27 17.96
N LEU A 117 19.90 5.52 18.37
CA LEU A 117 18.73 5.48 17.50
C LEU A 117 18.68 6.73 16.64
N VAL A 118 18.75 6.59 15.31
CA VAL A 118 18.83 7.73 14.38
C VAL A 118 17.70 7.74 13.34
N TYR A 119 16.77 6.79 13.40
CA TYR A 119 15.60 6.81 12.54
C TYR A 119 14.44 7.49 13.26
N SER A 120 13.82 8.45 12.59
CA SER A 120 12.56 9.03 13.01
C SER A 120 11.57 8.93 11.87
N TYR A 121 10.30 8.77 12.20
CA TYR A 121 9.22 8.96 11.25
C TYR A 121 8.49 10.23 11.63
N ILE A 122 8.34 11.13 10.67
CA ILE A 122 7.92 12.49 10.96
C ILE A 122 6.48 12.73 10.60
N ILE A 123 5.82 13.32 11.59
CA ILE A 123 4.94 14.45 11.41
C ILE A 123 5.62 15.80 11.83
N ALA A 124 6.89 15.87 12.34
CA ALA A 124 7.96 16.93 12.12
C ALA A 124 9.17 16.90 13.13
N GLY A 125 10.35 17.48 12.75
CA GLY A 125 11.49 17.93 13.64
C GLY A 125 13.02 17.63 13.33
N GLY A 126 13.89 18.68 13.34
CA GLY A 126 15.30 18.81 13.89
C GLY A 126 16.59 18.46 13.07
N ASP A 127 17.70 19.25 13.20
CA ASP A 127 19.14 19.27 12.67
C ASP A 127 19.77 18.15 11.79
N ARG A 128 20.82 18.49 11.00
CA ARG A 128 21.39 17.78 9.82
C ARG A 128 20.66 16.48 9.44
N VAL A 129 19.70 16.63 8.53
CA VAL A 129 18.66 15.64 8.26
C VAL A 129 18.76 15.10 6.84
N LEU A 130 18.75 13.78 6.70
CA LEU A 130 18.30 13.17 5.45
C LEU A 130 16.78 13.00 5.50
N PHE A 131 16.06 13.82 4.74
CA PHE A 131 14.59 13.80 4.72
C PHE A 131 14.10 13.01 3.52
N ILE A 132 13.40 11.91 3.74
CA ILE A 132 12.82 11.08 2.68
C ILE A 132 11.31 11.27 2.65
N GLY A 133 10.82 12.06 1.68
CA GLY A 133 9.41 12.28 1.43
C GLY A 133 8.86 11.26 0.43
N VAL A 134 7.88 10.46 0.85
CA VAL A 134 7.28 9.40 0.03
C VAL A 134 5.91 9.82 -0.49
N SER A 135 5.77 9.90 -1.82
CA SER A 135 4.50 10.11 -2.50
C SER A 135 4.47 9.30 -3.80
N CYS A 136 3.81 8.13 -3.79
CA CYS A 136 3.75 7.24 -4.95
C CYS A 136 3.36 7.98 -6.24
N GLY A 137 2.31 8.80 -6.17
CA GLY A 137 1.79 9.56 -7.31
C GLY A 137 2.43 10.93 -7.55
N LEU A 138 3.40 11.37 -6.73
CA LEU A 138 3.95 12.74 -6.75
C LEU A 138 2.83 13.80 -6.68
N SER A 139 1.95 13.65 -5.69
CA SER A 139 0.70 14.41 -5.62
C SER A 139 0.31 14.89 -4.22
N ALA A 140 0.93 14.37 -3.15
CA ALA A 140 0.56 14.66 -1.77
C ALA A 140 1.03 16.05 -1.33
N PRO A 141 0.11 17.01 -1.04
CA PRO A 141 0.50 18.36 -0.62
C PRO A 141 1.36 18.39 0.65
N PHE A 142 1.08 17.48 1.59
CA PHE A 142 1.86 17.33 2.83
C PHE A 142 3.35 17.06 2.54
N VAL A 143 3.64 16.14 1.62
CA VAL A 143 5.02 15.80 1.22
C VAL A 143 5.65 16.94 0.43
N ALA A 144 4.90 17.59 -0.46
CA ALA A 144 5.38 18.76 -1.19
C ALA A 144 5.81 19.89 -0.25
N GLY A 145 5.00 20.21 0.77
CA GLY A 145 5.32 21.26 1.74
C GLY A 145 6.56 20.94 2.58
N GLN A 146 6.74 19.69 2.99
CA GLN A 146 7.93 19.26 3.72
C GLN A 146 9.20 19.32 2.84
N LEU A 147 9.10 18.88 1.58
CA LEU A 147 10.22 18.95 0.63
C LEU A 147 10.54 20.40 0.27
N ASP A 148 9.54 21.26 0.08
CA ASP A 148 9.73 22.69 -0.15
C ASP A 148 10.46 23.34 1.03
N PHE A 149 10.05 23.02 2.26
CA PHE A 149 10.74 23.46 3.47
C PHE A 149 12.20 22.98 3.50
N CYS A 150 12.46 21.71 3.23
CA CYS A 150 13.83 21.17 3.17
C CYS A 150 14.68 21.90 2.13
N LEU A 151 14.11 22.22 0.96
CA LEU A 151 14.79 22.96 -0.11
C LEU A 151 15.12 24.41 0.27
N GLN A 152 14.38 25.02 1.20
CA GLN A 152 14.65 26.36 1.72
C GLN A 152 15.75 26.37 2.79
N HIS A 153 16.05 25.20 3.37
CA HIS A 153 17.03 25.02 4.46
C HIS A 153 18.12 23.99 4.11
N PRO A 154 18.85 24.15 2.98
CA PRO A 154 19.83 23.17 2.49
C PRO A 154 21.07 23.00 3.40
N GLU A 155 21.30 23.92 4.33
CA GLU A 155 22.31 23.82 5.38
C GLU A 155 21.98 22.75 6.43
N VAL A 156 20.70 22.42 6.58
CA VAL A 156 20.20 21.40 7.50
C VAL A 156 19.75 20.15 6.72
N TYR A 157 18.96 20.31 5.65
CA TYR A 157 18.27 19.19 5.03
C TYR A 157 18.92 18.74 3.74
N THR A 158 19.04 17.42 3.59
CA THR A 158 19.24 16.74 2.31
C THR A 158 17.92 16.08 1.92
N PRO A 159 17.12 16.67 1.01
CA PRO A 159 15.83 16.12 0.63
C PRO A 159 15.95 14.99 -0.39
N VAL A 160 15.18 13.93 -0.18
CA VAL A 160 14.97 12.80 -1.07
C VAL A 160 13.46 12.70 -1.34
N LEU A 161 13.06 12.71 -2.60
CA LEU A 161 11.69 12.41 -3.01
C LEU A 161 11.64 10.99 -3.57
N LEU A 162 10.81 10.13 -2.96
CA LEU A 162 10.48 8.79 -3.43
C LEU A 162 9.05 8.75 -3.98
N GLY A 163 8.90 8.32 -5.23
CA GLY A 163 7.61 8.07 -5.87
C GLY A 163 7.76 7.23 -7.13
N PHE A 164 6.73 7.15 -7.98
CA PHE A 164 6.76 6.25 -9.14
C PHE A 164 6.21 6.86 -10.44
N ASN A 165 6.06 8.19 -10.45
CA ASN A 165 5.81 8.96 -11.66
C ASN A 165 7.06 9.75 -12.08
N PRO A 166 7.28 9.96 -13.39
CA PRO A 166 8.17 11.00 -13.88
C PRO A 166 7.82 12.38 -13.29
N THR A 167 8.82 13.23 -13.08
CA THR A 167 8.64 14.57 -12.50
C THR A 167 7.69 15.45 -13.31
N HIS A 168 7.70 15.35 -14.65
CA HIS A 168 6.78 16.09 -15.52
C HIS A 168 5.32 15.65 -15.37
N GLN A 169 5.06 14.45 -14.85
CA GLN A 169 3.72 13.93 -14.54
C GLN A 169 3.26 14.24 -13.12
N ALA A 170 4.10 14.87 -12.30
CA ALA A 170 3.71 15.31 -10.96
C ALA A 170 2.55 16.32 -11.02
N ARG A 171 1.78 16.39 -9.93
CA ARG A 171 0.60 17.26 -9.80
C ARG A 171 0.99 18.74 -9.96
N ASP A 172 0.36 19.42 -10.91
CA ASP A 172 0.63 20.83 -11.22
C ASP A 172 -0.48 21.80 -10.83
N GLU A 173 -1.49 21.31 -10.12
CA GLU A 173 -2.51 22.19 -9.58
C GLU A 173 -1.99 22.96 -8.37
N PRO A 174 -2.50 24.17 -8.14
CA PRO A 174 -2.23 24.94 -6.93
C PRO A 174 -2.56 24.13 -5.68
N ILE A 175 -1.62 24.13 -4.73
CA ILE A 175 -1.88 23.62 -3.38
C ILE A 175 -2.48 24.78 -2.57
N PRO A 176 -3.67 24.63 -1.97
CA PRO A 176 -4.29 25.69 -1.17
C PRO A 176 -3.33 26.22 -0.09
N GLY A 177 -3.17 27.54 -0.03
CA GLY A 177 -2.29 28.20 0.93
C GLY A 177 -0.78 28.13 0.62
N CYS A 178 -0.38 27.52 -0.50
CA CYS A 178 1.02 27.44 -0.92
C CYS A 178 1.24 28.22 -2.22
N THR A 179 2.45 28.75 -2.42
CA THR A 179 2.87 29.44 -3.65
C THR A 179 3.47 28.49 -4.70
N PHE A 180 3.45 27.19 -4.44
CA PHE A 180 4.07 26.15 -5.25
C PHE A 180 3.09 25.02 -5.55
N THR A 181 3.35 24.30 -6.64
CA THR A 181 2.70 23.03 -7.00
C THR A 181 3.63 21.87 -6.65
N PHE A 182 3.11 20.64 -6.56
CA PHE A 182 3.98 19.47 -6.35
C PHE A 182 5.01 19.37 -7.49
N ARG A 183 4.59 19.59 -8.73
CA ARG A 183 5.46 19.60 -9.92
C ARG A 183 6.60 20.61 -9.79
N SER A 184 6.32 21.83 -9.36
CA SER A 184 7.37 22.85 -9.17
C SER A 184 8.41 22.46 -8.12
N VAL A 185 7.99 21.80 -7.02
CA VAL A 185 8.90 21.28 -5.98
C VAL A 185 9.74 20.12 -6.54
N ALA A 186 9.12 19.21 -7.30
CA ALA A 186 9.82 18.09 -7.94
C ALA A 186 10.85 18.55 -8.97
N GLN A 187 10.56 19.61 -9.74
CA GLN A 187 11.50 20.22 -10.69
C GLN A 187 12.71 20.83 -9.99
N ARG A 188 12.50 21.58 -8.90
CA ARG A 188 13.59 22.11 -8.07
C ARG A 188 14.49 21.01 -7.49
N LEU A 189 13.90 19.91 -7.02
CA LEU A 189 14.65 18.72 -6.59
C LEU A 189 15.48 18.14 -7.74
N GLN A 190 14.92 18.09 -8.95
CA GLN A 190 15.60 17.56 -10.13
C GLN A 190 16.84 18.37 -10.52
N GLU A 191 16.77 19.70 -10.45
CA GLU A 191 17.91 20.58 -10.68
C GLU A 191 19.02 20.37 -9.64
N LEU A 192 18.65 20.24 -8.36
CA LEU A 192 19.61 20.01 -7.28
C LEU A 192 20.19 18.60 -7.26
N ALA A 193 19.48 17.62 -7.80
CA ALA A 193 19.96 16.25 -7.95
C ALA A 193 21.19 16.16 -8.84
N GLN A 194 21.28 17.00 -9.89
CA GLN A 194 22.47 17.10 -10.76
C GLN A 194 23.73 17.49 -9.99
N ARG A 195 23.57 18.21 -8.88
CA ARG A 195 24.65 18.68 -8.01
C ARG A 195 24.78 17.87 -6.72
N ARG A 196 24.07 16.74 -6.61
CA ARG A 196 24.00 15.87 -5.41
C ARG A 196 23.62 16.60 -4.12
N LYS A 197 22.79 17.65 -4.25
CA LYS A 197 22.23 18.41 -3.12
C LYS A 197 20.81 17.96 -2.73
N ALA A 198 20.17 17.17 -3.59
CA ALA A 198 18.89 16.51 -3.36
C ALA A 198 18.88 15.19 -4.14
N PHE A 199 17.88 14.33 -3.92
CA PHE A 199 17.76 13.07 -4.65
C PHE A 199 16.31 12.81 -5.07
N LEU A 200 16.15 12.21 -6.25
CA LEU A 200 14.89 11.75 -6.80
C LEU A 200 14.98 10.24 -7.02
N ILE A 201 14.17 9.47 -6.32
CA ILE A 201 14.01 8.05 -6.56
C ILE A 201 12.61 7.88 -7.14
N ASN A 202 12.51 7.89 -8.46
CA ASN A 202 11.22 7.80 -9.15
C ASN A 202 11.15 6.77 -10.29
N PRO A 203 11.54 5.50 -10.03
CA PRO A 203 11.37 4.44 -11.03
C PRO A 203 9.89 4.22 -11.36
N ALA A 204 9.55 4.11 -12.64
CA ALA A 204 8.22 3.72 -13.07
C ALA A 204 8.00 2.23 -12.82
N VAL A 205 7.10 1.91 -11.90
CA VAL A 205 6.69 0.52 -11.61
C VAL A 205 5.50 0.07 -12.48
N GLY A 206 4.99 0.95 -13.34
CA GLY A 206 3.80 0.74 -14.16
C GLY A 206 2.49 0.91 -13.37
N PRO A 207 1.33 0.89 -14.05
CA PRO A 207 0.04 1.14 -13.41
C PRO A 207 -0.35 0.05 -12.41
N GLU A 208 -1.21 0.40 -11.45
CA GLU A 208 -1.71 -0.52 -10.43
C GLU A 208 -2.70 -1.54 -11.00
N ALA A 209 -2.80 -2.73 -10.38
CA ALA A 209 -3.79 -3.74 -10.79
C ALA A 209 -5.22 -3.21 -10.71
N ILE A 210 -5.50 -2.41 -9.68
CA ILE A 210 -6.68 -1.57 -9.54
C ILE A 210 -6.21 -0.11 -9.61
N SER A 211 -6.66 0.63 -10.62
CA SER A 211 -6.21 2.00 -10.93
C SER A 211 -6.26 2.90 -9.70
N GLY A 212 -5.16 3.60 -9.40
CA GLY A 212 -5.04 4.50 -8.24
C GLY A 212 -4.83 3.81 -6.88
N SER A 213 -4.85 2.47 -6.79
CA SER A 213 -4.63 1.74 -5.53
C SER A 213 -3.14 1.66 -5.14
N SER A 214 -2.54 2.82 -4.86
CA SER A 214 -1.10 2.96 -4.56
C SER A 214 -0.59 2.16 -3.35
N ARG A 215 -1.50 1.58 -2.54
CA ARG A 215 -1.15 0.65 -1.46
C ARG A 215 -0.54 -0.66 -1.97
N MET A 216 -0.79 -1.02 -3.24
CA MET A 216 -0.35 -2.26 -3.87
C MET A 216 1.09 -2.14 -4.37
N LYS A 217 1.34 -1.96 -5.67
CA LYS A 217 2.71 -1.93 -6.24
C LYS A 217 3.50 -0.74 -5.71
N GLY A 218 2.90 0.46 -5.64
CA GLY A 218 3.56 1.65 -5.09
C GLY A 218 4.03 1.44 -3.65
N GLY A 219 3.19 0.86 -2.80
CA GLY A 219 3.52 0.51 -1.42
C GLY A 219 4.61 -0.58 -1.34
N SER A 220 4.51 -1.63 -2.16
CA SER A 220 5.51 -2.71 -2.21
C SER A 220 6.88 -2.20 -2.68
N ALA A 221 6.91 -1.42 -3.77
CA ALA A 221 8.12 -0.80 -4.30
C ALA A 221 8.75 0.19 -3.31
N THR A 222 7.93 0.95 -2.57
CA THR A 222 8.40 1.83 -1.49
C THR A 222 9.16 1.02 -0.43
N LYS A 223 8.57 -0.09 0.04
CA LYS A 223 9.19 -0.98 1.03
C LYS A 223 10.55 -1.50 0.52
N ILE A 224 10.55 -2.07 -0.69
CA ILE A 224 11.74 -2.62 -1.34
C ILE A 224 12.85 -1.57 -1.43
N VAL A 225 12.54 -0.40 -2.02
CA VAL A 225 13.52 0.67 -2.24
C VAL A 225 14.13 1.16 -0.93
N LEU A 226 13.30 1.44 0.07
CA LEU A 226 13.79 1.94 1.36
C LEU A 226 14.64 0.89 2.07
N GLU A 227 14.19 -0.36 2.11
CA GLU A 227 14.94 -1.43 2.80
C GLU A 227 16.25 -1.76 2.12
N VAL A 228 16.29 -1.76 0.78
CA VAL A 228 17.53 -1.96 0.02
C VAL A 228 18.55 -0.86 0.37
N VAL A 229 18.12 0.41 0.34
CA VAL A 229 18.97 1.57 0.64
C VAL A 229 19.47 1.53 2.08
N LEU A 230 18.56 1.34 3.04
CA LEU A 230 18.90 1.37 4.46
C LEU A 230 19.74 0.14 4.87
N SER A 231 19.44 -1.05 4.34
CA SER A 231 20.24 -2.25 4.61
C SER A 231 21.66 -2.12 4.07
N ALA A 232 21.82 -1.59 2.85
CA ALA A 232 23.15 -1.36 2.28
C ALA A 232 23.96 -0.35 3.12
N ALA A 233 23.31 0.74 3.57
CA ALA A 233 23.94 1.73 4.44
C ALA A 233 24.37 1.14 5.79
N HIS A 234 23.53 0.31 6.41
CA HIS A 234 23.86 -0.39 7.65
C HIS A 234 25.02 -1.38 7.47
N ALA A 235 25.02 -2.16 6.39
CA ALA A 235 26.09 -3.09 6.09
C ALA A 235 27.45 -2.36 5.92
N ALA A 236 27.43 -1.20 5.27
CA ALA A 236 28.63 -0.37 5.13
C ALA A 236 29.09 0.27 6.44
N ALA A 237 28.16 0.76 7.25
CA ALA A 237 28.47 1.40 8.52
C ALA A 237 29.00 0.41 9.57
N PHE A 238 28.43 -0.80 9.63
CA PHE A 238 28.62 -1.71 10.76
C PHE A 238 29.26 -3.05 10.41
N SER A 239 29.30 -3.44 9.14
CA SER A 239 29.90 -4.71 8.68
C SER A 239 31.08 -4.52 7.72
N HIS A 240 31.50 -3.27 7.47
CA HIS A 240 32.58 -2.91 6.54
C HIS A 240 32.36 -3.34 5.09
N THR A 241 31.12 -3.64 4.69
CA THR A 241 30.75 -3.97 3.30
C THR A 241 30.45 -2.69 2.52
N PRO A 242 31.27 -2.26 1.55
CA PRO A 242 31.08 -0.98 0.88
C PRO A 242 29.72 -0.87 0.17
N VAL A 243 29.10 0.31 0.20
CA VAL A 243 27.91 0.59 -0.63
C VAL A 243 28.31 0.63 -2.10
N ALA A 244 27.88 -0.38 -2.86
CA ALA A 244 28.17 -0.54 -4.29
C ALA A 244 26.90 -0.92 -5.08
N ASN A 245 26.88 -0.56 -6.37
CA ASN A 245 25.74 -0.86 -7.26
C ASN A 245 25.41 -2.36 -7.29
N ASP A 246 26.42 -3.22 -7.35
CA ASP A 246 26.22 -4.68 -7.34
C ASP A 246 25.55 -5.18 -6.06
N GLY A 247 25.86 -4.58 -4.91
CA GLY A 247 25.22 -4.93 -3.63
C GLY A 247 23.76 -4.47 -3.57
N ILE A 248 23.46 -3.29 -4.08
CA ILE A 248 22.08 -2.79 -4.24
C ILE A 248 21.28 -3.73 -5.15
N LEU A 249 21.83 -4.07 -6.32
CA LEU A 249 21.21 -5.01 -7.27
C LEU A 249 20.97 -6.38 -6.64
N GLN A 250 21.93 -6.89 -5.86
CA GLN A 250 21.78 -8.16 -5.15
C GLN A 250 20.61 -8.12 -4.16
N HIS A 251 20.52 -7.08 -3.32
CA HIS A 251 19.39 -6.94 -2.40
C HIS A 251 18.04 -6.82 -3.15
N MET A 252 18.00 -6.13 -4.29
CA MET A 252 16.77 -6.04 -5.10
C MET A 252 16.36 -7.39 -5.70
N ARG A 253 17.31 -8.24 -6.11
CA ARG A 253 17.03 -9.61 -6.60
C ARG A 253 16.47 -10.51 -5.51
N GLU A 254 16.86 -10.33 -4.26
CA GLU A 254 16.26 -11.07 -3.14
C GLU A 254 14.77 -10.74 -2.96
N TYR A 255 14.36 -9.49 -3.22
CA TYR A 255 12.93 -9.14 -3.24
C TYR A 255 12.20 -9.64 -4.48
N GLU A 256 12.86 -9.70 -5.65
CA GLU A 256 12.31 -10.35 -6.86
C GLU A 256 11.97 -11.82 -6.54
N ARG A 257 12.92 -12.54 -5.91
CA ARG A 257 12.72 -13.92 -5.46
C ARG A 257 11.60 -14.06 -4.43
N ALA A 258 11.47 -13.13 -3.50
CA ALA A 258 10.39 -13.16 -2.51
C ALA A 258 9.00 -13.08 -3.16
N VAL A 259 8.86 -12.31 -4.24
CA VAL A 259 7.61 -12.25 -5.02
C VAL A 259 7.34 -13.59 -5.69
N GLU A 260 8.33 -14.17 -6.36
CA GLU A 260 8.21 -15.49 -6.99
C GLU A 260 7.81 -16.57 -5.97
N MET A 261 8.51 -16.63 -4.83
CA MET A 261 8.24 -17.59 -3.76
C MET A 261 6.84 -17.42 -3.17
N THR A 262 6.37 -16.19 -3.00
CA THR A 262 5.02 -15.92 -2.49
C THR A 262 3.96 -16.50 -3.43
N TYR A 263 4.09 -16.24 -4.73
CA TYR A 263 3.10 -16.64 -5.72
C TYR A 263 3.20 -18.12 -6.17
N GLN A 264 4.25 -18.85 -5.79
CA GLN A 264 4.22 -20.32 -5.82
C GLN A 264 3.05 -20.91 -5.02
N HIS A 265 2.53 -20.17 -4.04
CA HIS A 265 1.37 -20.57 -3.24
C HIS A 265 0.04 -19.97 -3.72
N ARG A 266 -0.07 -19.60 -4.99
CA ARG A 266 -1.27 -18.99 -5.61
C ARG A 266 -2.59 -19.70 -5.28
N GLU A 267 -2.60 -21.02 -5.16
CA GLU A 267 -3.82 -21.79 -4.84
C GLU A 267 -4.30 -21.51 -3.42
N GLY A 268 -3.39 -21.47 -2.45
CA GLY A 268 -3.70 -21.10 -1.07
C GLY A 268 -4.15 -19.64 -0.96
N ILE A 269 -3.50 -18.73 -1.70
CA ILE A 269 -3.92 -17.32 -1.75
C ILE A 269 -5.33 -17.20 -2.37
N ALA A 270 -5.62 -17.93 -3.45
CA ALA A 270 -6.93 -17.94 -4.09
C ALA A 270 -8.02 -18.49 -3.16
N ALA A 271 -7.73 -19.53 -2.38
CA ALA A 271 -8.65 -20.04 -1.37
C ALA A 271 -8.94 -19.02 -0.27
N LEU A 272 -7.95 -18.24 0.16
CA LEU A 272 -8.13 -17.13 1.11
C LEU A 272 -8.98 -16.00 0.51
N VAL A 273 -8.71 -15.62 -0.74
CA VAL A 273 -9.51 -14.64 -1.50
C VAL A 273 -10.97 -15.09 -1.55
N GLU A 274 -11.23 -16.35 -1.88
CA GLU A 274 -12.58 -16.90 -1.95
C GLU A 274 -13.26 -16.96 -0.58
N ALA A 275 -12.54 -17.37 0.47
CA ALA A 275 -13.08 -17.40 1.84
C ALA A 275 -13.50 -16.00 2.33
N ALA A 276 -12.61 -15.02 2.19
CA ALA A 276 -12.89 -13.64 2.55
C ALA A 276 -13.98 -13.01 1.68
N GLY A 277 -13.97 -13.27 0.36
CA GLY A 277 -15.00 -12.81 -0.58
C GLY A 277 -16.39 -13.34 -0.23
N ARG A 278 -16.50 -14.63 0.09
CA ARG A 278 -17.76 -15.23 0.56
C ARG A 278 -18.25 -14.63 1.86
N SER A 279 -17.35 -14.35 2.81
CA SER A 279 -17.72 -13.63 4.04
C SER A 279 -18.32 -12.27 3.74
N LEU A 280 -17.70 -11.46 2.87
CA LEU A 280 -18.22 -10.16 2.47
C LEU A 280 -19.55 -10.26 1.71
N GLN A 281 -19.70 -11.24 0.81
CA GLN A 281 -20.94 -11.48 0.06
C GLN A 281 -22.10 -11.82 1.01
N ASN A 282 -21.82 -12.62 2.06
CA ASN A 282 -22.78 -13.02 3.10
C ASN A 282 -22.91 -12.02 4.26
N GLU A 283 -22.49 -10.77 4.04
CA GLU A 283 -22.62 -9.66 4.99
C GLU A 283 -21.83 -9.84 6.31
N GLY A 284 -20.91 -10.81 6.37
CA GLY A 284 -19.97 -11.04 7.46
C GLY A 284 -18.74 -10.13 7.38
N GLY A 285 -17.85 -10.28 8.35
CA GLY A 285 -16.58 -9.55 8.48
C GLY A 285 -15.35 -10.43 8.26
N VAL A 286 -14.21 -9.77 8.16
CA VAL A 286 -12.86 -10.35 8.05
C VAL A 286 -11.99 -9.70 9.13
N CYS A 287 -11.38 -10.52 9.98
CA CYS A 287 -10.47 -10.06 11.02
C CYS A 287 -9.08 -10.65 10.82
N TYR A 288 -8.05 -9.83 10.98
CA TYR A 288 -6.66 -10.27 11.04
C TYR A 288 -6.20 -10.27 12.49
N LEU A 289 -5.66 -11.39 12.96
CA LEU A 289 -5.01 -11.51 14.27
C LEU A 289 -3.53 -11.77 14.03
N GLY A 290 -2.69 -10.81 14.39
CA GLY A 290 -1.28 -10.82 14.02
C GLY A 290 -0.34 -10.86 15.22
N TRP A 291 0.77 -11.56 15.02
CA TRP A 291 1.90 -11.57 15.94
C TRP A 291 3.12 -10.87 15.35
N GLY A 292 3.84 -10.21 16.24
CA GLY A 292 5.09 -9.53 15.93
C GLY A 292 4.97 -8.53 14.76
N PRO A 293 6.06 -8.35 14.02
CA PRO A 293 6.17 -7.40 12.91
C PRO A 293 5.10 -7.57 11.81
N MET A 294 4.71 -8.82 11.52
CA MET A 294 3.72 -9.13 10.47
C MET A 294 2.32 -8.61 10.83
N ALA A 295 2.02 -8.48 12.12
CA ALA A 295 0.75 -7.96 12.60
C ALA A 295 0.48 -6.52 12.11
N PHE A 296 1.54 -5.71 12.01
CA PHE A 296 1.43 -4.34 11.51
C PHE A 296 0.98 -4.32 10.05
N LEU A 297 1.43 -5.27 9.23
CA LEU A 297 1.00 -5.38 7.84
C LEU A 297 -0.49 -5.73 7.75
N GLY A 298 -1.00 -6.54 8.69
CA GLY A 298 -2.42 -6.76 8.90
C GLY A 298 -3.17 -5.45 9.19
N LEU A 299 -2.71 -4.67 10.16
CA LEU A 299 -3.30 -3.37 10.50
C LEU A 299 -3.27 -2.40 9.31
N MET A 300 -2.16 -2.34 8.59
CA MET A 300 -1.98 -1.50 7.41
C MET A 300 -2.98 -1.86 6.31
N ASP A 301 -3.04 -3.13 5.91
CA ASP A 301 -3.96 -3.61 4.87
C ASP A 301 -5.42 -3.36 5.26
N ALA A 302 -5.80 -3.70 6.49
CA ALA A 302 -7.16 -3.48 6.99
C ALA A 302 -7.57 -2.00 6.97
N SER A 303 -6.64 -1.09 7.31
CA SER A 303 -6.91 0.35 7.34
C SER A 303 -7.19 0.95 5.95
N GLU A 304 -6.76 0.30 4.88
CA GLU A 304 -6.96 0.76 3.51
C GLU A 304 -8.26 0.24 2.88
N CYS A 305 -8.89 -0.80 3.45
CA CYS A 305 -10.12 -1.36 2.90
C CYS A 305 -11.26 -0.34 2.87
N ASN A 306 -11.40 0.48 3.92
CA ASN A 306 -12.46 1.48 4.01
C ASN A 306 -12.35 2.61 2.97
N PRO A 307 -11.23 3.36 2.88
CA PRO A 307 -11.09 4.42 1.88
C PRO A 307 -11.13 3.89 0.43
N THR A 308 -10.63 2.67 0.19
CA THR A 308 -10.53 2.07 -1.16
C THR A 308 -11.86 1.50 -1.66
N PHE A 309 -12.62 0.81 -0.81
CA PHE A 309 -13.78 0.02 -1.24
C PHE A 309 -15.12 0.42 -0.59
N GLY A 310 -15.15 1.51 0.17
CA GLY A 310 -16.39 2.02 0.77
C GLY A 310 -17.06 0.99 1.64
N ALA A 311 -16.28 0.31 2.50
CA ALA A 311 -16.79 -0.68 3.44
C ALA A 311 -17.85 0.01 4.36
N GLY A 312 -19.13 -0.10 3.97
CA GLY A 312 -20.23 0.78 4.36
C GLY A 312 -20.58 0.84 5.86
N GLU A 313 -21.80 1.32 6.17
CA GLU A 313 -22.28 1.82 7.48
C GLU A 313 -21.99 0.97 8.74
N ARG A 314 -21.57 -0.29 8.59
CA ARG A 314 -21.01 -1.11 9.67
C ARG A 314 -19.48 -1.09 9.55
N LYS A 315 -18.84 -0.11 10.21
CA LYS A 315 -17.38 0.09 10.41
C LYS A 315 -16.59 -1.13 10.97
N LYS A 316 -17.13 -2.35 10.93
CA LYS A 316 -16.61 -3.56 11.60
C LYS A 316 -16.31 -4.72 10.64
N ARG A 317 -16.40 -4.53 9.32
CA ARG A 317 -16.25 -5.65 8.35
C ARG A 317 -14.82 -6.03 8.00
N TRP A 318 -13.84 -5.17 8.16
CA TRP A 318 -12.45 -5.53 7.92
C TRP A 318 -11.55 -4.90 8.98
N ARG A 319 -10.97 -5.70 9.87
CA ARG A 319 -10.24 -5.20 11.03
C ARG A 319 -8.95 -5.97 11.29
N GLY A 320 -7.88 -5.26 11.61
CA GLY A 320 -6.64 -5.85 12.10
C GLY A 320 -6.50 -5.71 13.61
N PHE A 321 -5.85 -6.70 14.21
CA PHE A 321 -5.46 -6.73 15.62
C PHE A 321 -4.03 -7.22 15.75
N ILE A 322 -3.33 -6.70 16.75
CA ILE A 322 -1.94 -7.01 17.08
C ILE A 322 -1.88 -7.49 18.53
N ARG A 323 -1.04 -8.49 18.79
CA ARG A 323 -0.67 -8.88 20.15
C ARG A 323 -0.25 -7.65 20.97
N GLY A 324 -0.72 -7.49 22.20
CA GLY A 324 -0.31 -6.39 23.09
C GLY A 324 -0.76 -4.97 22.67
N GLY A 325 -1.47 -4.81 21.55
CA GLY A 325 -2.02 -3.52 21.11
C GLY A 325 -0.94 -2.46 20.87
N TYR A 326 -1.21 -1.21 21.30
CA TYR A 326 -0.30 -0.08 21.12
C TYR A 326 1.06 -0.25 21.81
N LYS A 327 1.15 -1.12 22.83
CA LYS A 327 2.41 -1.42 23.51
C LYS A 327 3.39 -2.10 22.56
N ASP A 328 2.92 -3.09 21.82
CA ASP A 328 3.74 -3.82 20.85
C ASP A 328 3.82 -3.07 19.52
N LEU A 329 2.81 -2.24 19.20
CA LEU A 329 2.90 -1.30 18.07
C LEU A 329 4.03 -0.28 18.29
N ASN A 330 4.21 0.21 19.52
CA ASN A 330 5.28 1.14 19.89
C ASN A 330 5.28 2.45 19.06
N ASN A 331 4.11 3.07 18.91
CA ASN A 331 3.95 4.39 18.29
C ASN A 331 4.31 5.53 19.26
N ASN A 332 4.73 6.67 18.71
CA ASN A 332 5.17 7.84 19.49
C ASN A 332 4.09 8.41 20.44
N GLU A 333 2.81 8.30 20.08
CA GLU A 333 1.69 8.87 20.85
C GLU A 333 1.21 7.94 21.99
N GLY A 334 1.76 6.72 22.09
CA GLY A 334 1.29 5.72 23.05
C GLY A 334 -0.12 5.20 22.74
N PRO A 335 -0.84 4.66 23.74
CA PRO A 335 -2.16 4.06 23.54
C PRO A 335 -3.21 5.04 23.01
N LEU A 336 -3.85 4.69 21.89
CA LEU A 336 -4.93 5.48 21.28
C LEU A 336 -6.32 4.84 21.41
N SER A 337 -6.45 3.75 22.18
CA SER A 337 -7.71 2.99 22.32
C SER A 337 -8.88 3.83 22.85
N SER A 338 -8.61 4.92 23.57
CA SER A 338 -9.62 5.85 24.07
C SER A 338 -10.29 6.69 22.97
N LEU A 339 -9.72 6.76 21.76
CA LEU A 339 -10.30 7.52 20.64
C LEU A 339 -11.56 6.85 20.06
N GLY A 340 -11.81 5.59 20.40
CA GLY A 340 -13.03 4.87 20.05
C GLY A 340 -12.79 3.40 19.71
N PRO A 341 -13.86 2.64 19.47
CA PRO A 341 -13.78 1.20 19.23
C PRO A 341 -12.90 0.82 18.03
N ASP A 342 -12.80 1.68 17.02
CA ASP A 342 -11.97 1.47 15.83
C ASP A 342 -10.46 1.51 16.15
N PHE A 343 -10.08 2.13 17.27
CA PHE A 343 -8.69 2.21 17.76
C PHE A 343 -8.36 1.09 18.76
N CYS A 344 -9.33 0.28 19.17
CA CYS A 344 -9.08 -0.91 19.99
C CYS A 344 -8.49 -2.02 19.11
N ILE A 345 -7.16 -2.17 19.11
CA ILE A 345 -6.40 -3.05 18.20
C ILE A 345 -5.70 -4.21 18.89
N ALA A 346 -5.86 -4.40 20.20
CA ALA A 346 -5.23 -5.50 20.92
C ALA A 346 -5.96 -6.84 20.70
N HIS A 347 -5.28 -7.97 20.87
CA HIS A 347 -5.95 -9.28 20.90
C HIS A 347 -7.01 -9.37 22.01
N GLU A 348 -6.76 -8.72 23.15
CA GLU A 348 -7.71 -8.60 24.25
C GLU A 348 -8.97 -7.85 23.81
N ASP A 349 -8.80 -6.77 23.04
CA ASP A 349 -9.94 -6.03 22.47
C ASP A 349 -10.76 -6.91 21.52
N PHE A 350 -10.10 -7.70 20.67
CA PHE A 350 -10.78 -8.67 19.82
C PHE A 350 -11.59 -9.68 20.65
N LEU A 351 -10.99 -10.26 21.69
CA LEU A 351 -11.64 -11.22 22.57
C LEU A 351 -12.89 -10.64 23.26
N HIS A 352 -12.84 -9.36 23.63
CA HIS A 352 -13.95 -8.70 24.34
C HIS A 352 -15.01 -8.10 23.41
N GLN A 353 -14.61 -7.54 22.27
CA GLN A 353 -15.48 -6.70 21.43
C GLN A 353 -15.94 -7.39 20.15
N VAL A 354 -15.20 -8.38 19.65
CA VAL A 354 -15.45 -9.01 18.34
C VAL A 354 -15.83 -10.47 18.49
N LEU A 355 -15.01 -11.27 19.19
CA LEU A 355 -15.19 -12.71 19.36
C LEU A 355 -16.61 -13.11 19.82
N PRO A 356 -17.29 -12.41 20.77
CA PRO A 356 -18.63 -12.78 21.20
C PRO A 356 -19.69 -12.70 20.09
N SER A 357 -19.44 -11.87 19.06
CA SER A 357 -20.34 -11.64 17.93
C SER A 357 -19.96 -12.39 16.66
N LEU A 358 -18.85 -13.13 16.66
CA LEU A 358 -18.43 -13.91 15.48
C LEU A 358 -19.39 -15.06 15.18
N THR A 359 -19.58 -15.30 13.90
CA THR A 359 -20.42 -16.35 13.32
C THR A 359 -19.68 -17.07 12.19
N ASP A 360 -20.22 -18.18 11.68
CA ASP A 360 -19.67 -18.88 10.51
C ASP A 360 -19.68 -18.05 9.20
N ARG A 361 -20.30 -16.87 9.21
CA ARG A 361 -20.22 -15.91 8.09
C ARG A 361 -18.93 -15.10 8.11
N ASP A 362 -18.21 -15.09 9.22
CA ASP A 362 -17.01 -14.27 9.42
C ASP A 362 -15.72 -15.06 9.15
N THR A 363 -14.75 -14.43 8.48
CA THR A 363 -13.41 -14.98 8.27
C THR A 363 -12.45 -14.44 9.31
N VAL A 364 -11.61 -15.31 9.89
CA VAL A 364 -10.47 -14.88 10.72
C VAL A 364 -9.16 -15.39 10.14
N LEU A 365 -8.20 -14.50 9.91
CA LEU A 365 -6.88 -14.84 9.40
C LEU A 365 -5.84 -14.62 10.51
N LEU A 366 -5.14 -15.68 10.89
CA LEU A 366 -3.99 -15.60 11.79
C LEU A 366 -2.72 -15.28 10.99
N ILE A 367 -1.89 -14.38 11.48
CA ILE A 367 -0.63 -13.99 10.81
C ILE A 367 0.51 -14.10 11.81
N TYR A 368 1.39 -15.08 11.64
CA TYR A 368 2.49 -15.33 12.59
C TYR A 368 3.69 -15.99 11.88
N THR A 369 4.77 -16.13 12.63
CA THR A 369 6.02 -16.74 12.20
C THR A 369 6.38 -17.91 13.12
N GLN A 370 7.36 -18.72 12.72
CA GLN A 370 7.90 -19.77 13.60
C GLN A 370 8.54 -19.24 14.90
N SER A 371 8.91 -17.96 14.93
CA SER A 371 9.55 -17.32 16.07
C SER A 371 8.55 -16.82 17.12
N ASP A 372 7.25 -16.82 16.81
CA ASP A 372 6.20 -16.41 17.72
C ASP A 372 5.82 -17.53 18.72
N ASP A 373 5.19 -17.15 19.82
CA ASP A 373 4.67 -18.11 20.80
C ASP A 373 3.50 -18.92 20.19
N LEU A 374 3.83 -20.11 19.69
CA LEU A 374 2.86 -21.01 19.07
C LEU A 374 1.77 -21.48 20.04
N HIS A 375 2.04 -21.52 21.36
CA HIS A 375 1.03 -21.89 22.33
C HIS A 375 -0.03 -20.78 22.43
N GLU A 376 0.38 -19.51 22.42
CA GLU A 376 -0.54 -18.37 22.36
C GLU A 376 -1.37 -18.37 21.08
N VAL A 377 -0.73 -18.55 19.92
CA VAL A 377 -1.40 -18.61 18.60
C VAL A 377 -2.46 -19.71 18.59
N VAL A 378 -2.10 -20.92 19.02
CA VAL A 378 -3.02 -22.07 19.05
C VAL A 378 -4.17 -21.82 20.02
N ASN A 379 -3.91 -21.26 21.21
CA ASN A 379 -4.96 -20.97 22.18
C ASN A 379 -5.98 -19.95 21.66
N LEU A 380 -5.51 -18.86 21.03
CA LEU A 380 -6.39 -17.88 20.41
C LEU A 380 -7.16 -18.49 19.23
N GLY A 381 -6.48 -19.29 18.41
CA GLY A 381 -7.09 -20.01 17.29
C GLY A 381 -8.21 -20.97 17.73
N ARG A 382 -8.05 -21.69 18.85
CA ARG A 382 -9.12 -22.55 19.41
C ARG A 382 -10.36 -21.74 19.81
N LYS A 383 -10.18 -20.62 20.51
CA LYS A 383 -11.28 -19.73 20.90
C LYS A 383 -12.06 -19.20 19.69
N VAL A 384 -11.37 -18.87 18.59
CA VAL A 384 -12.02 -18.45 17.34
C VAL A 384 -12.74 -19.62 16.68
N ARG A 385 -12.13 -20.81 16.67
CA ARG A 385 -12.72 -22.03 16.08
C ARG A 385 -14.04 -22.44 16.74
N GLU A 386 -14.25 -22.09 18.02
CA GLU A 386 -15.53 -22.26 18.71
C GLU A 386 -16.67 -21.38 18.16
N LYS A 387 -16.34 -20.33 17.38
CA LYS A 387 -17.30 -19.37 16.82
C LYS A 387 -17.45 -19.44 15.31
N THR A 388 -16.38 -19.78 14.58
CA THR A 388 -16.39 -19.87 13.12
C THR A 388 -15.48 -20.99 12.63
N SER A 389 -15.96 -21.77 11.66
CA SER A 389 -15.10 -22.71 10.92
C SER A 389 -14.19 -22.02 9.90
N ASN A 390 -14.44 -20.75 9.58
CA ASN A 390 -13.73 -20.00 8.55
C ASN A 390 -12.50 -19.27 9.11
N ILE A 391 -11.63 -20.03 9.78
CA ILE A 391 -10.34 -19.56 10.30
C ILE A 391 -9.18 -20.17 9.52
N HIS A 392 -8.27 -19.29 9.09
CA HIS A 392 -7.11 -19.60 8.25
C HIS A 392 -5.84 -18.99 8.84
N ALA A 393 -4.69 -19.30 8.25
CA ALA A 393 -3.42 -18.71 8.67
C ALA A 393 -2.45 -18.44 7.51
N VAL A 394 -1.71 -17.34 7.63
CA VAL A 394 -0.45 -17.08 6.93
C VAL A 394 0.67 -17.29 7.93
N HIS A 395 1.54 -18.27 7.68
CA HIS A 395 2.61 -18.67 8.57
C HIS A 395 3.95 -18.65 7.83
N HIS A 396 4.95 -17.97 8.39
CA HIS A 396 6.32 -17.95 7.84
C HIS A 396 7.26 -18.83 8.65
N ARG A 397 8.14 -19.56 7.97
CA ARG A 397 9.12 -20.45 8.59
C ARG A 397 10.35 -20.67 7.73
N THR A 398 11.45 -21.13 8.33
CA THR A 398 12.70 -21.43 7.60
C THR A 398 12.86 -22.92 7.26
N ASP A 399 12.16 -23.83 7.95
CA ASP A 399 12.45 -25.28 7.89
C ASP A 399 11.29 -26.08 7.28
N SER A 400 11.51 -27.16 6.53
CA SER A 400 10.47 -27.89 5.78
C SER A 400 9.74 -29.01 6.57
N VAL A 401 8.92 -28.69 7.59
CA VAL A 401 8.11 -29.70 8.31
C VAL A 401 6.62 -29.39 8.21
N GLU A 402 5.76 -30.37 7.95
CA GLU A 402 4.30 -30.20 7.84
C GLU A 402 3.64 -29.80 9.18
N ALA A 403 2.54 -29.03 9.10
CA ALA A 403 1.78 -28.57 10.27
C ALA A 403 0.25 -28.72 10.10
N LEU A 404 -0.42 -28.92 11.23
CA LEU A 404 -1.78 -29.45 11.46
C LEU A 404 -3.01 -28.55 11.07
N LEU A 405 -2.89 -27.52 10.24
CA LEU A 405 -4.00 -26.59 9.91
C LEU A 405 -4.00 -26.23 8.40
N ASN A 406 -5.12 -25.73 7.87
CA ASN A 406 -5.16 -25.07 6.54
C ASN A 406 -4.32 -23.79 6.58
N LYS A 407 -3.00 -23.90 6.37
CA LYS A 407 -2.02 -22.82 6.46
C LYS A 407 -1.42 -22.52 5.10
N LEU A 408 -1.32 -21.24 4.77
CA LEU A 408 -0.39 -20.77 3.76
C LEU A 408 1.00 -20.66 4.40
N CYS A 409 1.98 -21.38 3.87
CA CYS A 409 3.33 -21.46 4.44
C CYS A 409 4.36 -20.91 3.46
N ILE A 410 5.07 -19.84 3.80
CA ILE A 410 6.10 -19.22 2.95
C ILE A 410 7.50 -19.40 3.58
N PHE A 411 8.49 -19.72 2.74
CA PHE A 411 9.89 -19.93 3.13
C PHE A 411 10.76 -18.78 2.61
N ASP A 412 11.38 -18.00 3.51
CA ASP A 412 12.29 -16.91 3.12
C ASP A 412 13.11 -16.32 4.30
N THR A 413 13.88 -15.24 4.09
CA THR A 413 14.46 -14.45 5.19
C THR A 413 13.45 -13.44 5.77
N PHE A 414 13.76 -12.92 6.96
CA PHE A 414 12.82 -12.10 7.75
C PHE A 414 12.20 -10.90 7.00
N TRP A 415 12.99 -10.12 6.26
CA TRP A 415 12.49 -8.95 5.51
C TRP A 415 11.60 -9.34 4.32
N GLN A 416 11.87 -10.50 3.74
CA GLN A 416 11.09 -11.04 2.64
C GLN A 416 9.73 -11.58 3.13
N TRP A 417 9.65 -12.09 4.37
CA TRP A 417 8.37 -12.44 5.01
C TRP A 417 7.41 -11.26 5.10
N GLU A 418 7.94 -10.07 5.35
CA GLU A 418 7.14 -8.85 5.42
C GLU A 418 6.57 -8.49 4.04
N LEU A 419 7.41 -8.51 2.99
CA LEU A 419 6.91 -8.27 1.63
C LEU A 419 5.89 -9.34 1.24
N SER A 420 6.19 -10.61 1.49
CA SER A 420 5.31 -11.73 1.20
C SER A 420 3.95 -11.61 1.89
N THR A 421 3.93 -11.33 3.20
CA THR A 421 2.70 -11.06 3.95
C THR A 421 1.92 -9.92 3.33
N LYS A 422 2.59 -8.81 3.00
CA LYS A 422 1.94 -7.67 2.36
C LYS A 422 1.27 -8.06 1.04
N LEU A 423 1.96 -8.81 0.17
CA LEU A 423 1.42 -9.28 -1.11
C LEU A 423 0.20 -10.18 -0.92
N VAL A 424 0.28 -11.15 0.00
CA VAL A 424 -0.85 -12.04 0.32
C VAL A 424 -2.05 -11.23 0.83
N LEU A 425 -1.85 -10.33 1.80
CA LEU A 425 -2.94 -9.54 2.38
C LEU A 425 -3.55 -8.59 1.35
N ASN A 426 -2.74 -7.94 0.51
CA ASN A 426 -3.24 -7.09 -0.57
C ASN A 426 -4.03 -7.90 -1.59
N ALA A 427 -3.60 -9.12 -1.93
CA ALA A 427 -4.34 -10.01 -2.80
C ALA A 427 -5.68 -10.44 -2.18
N VAL A 428 -5.67 -10.85 -0.91
CA VAL A 428 -6.87 -11.26 -0.17
C VAL A 428 -7.87 -10.12 -0.04
N SER A 429 -7.44 -8.94 0.41
CA SER A 429 -8.33 -7.80 0.61
C SER A 429 -8.87 -7.25 -0.70
N THR A 430 -8.02 -7.05 -1.72
CA THR A 430 -8.48 -6.58 -3.03
C THR A 430 -9.39 -7.61 -3.70
N GLY A 431 -8.98 -8.88 -3.73
CA GLY A 431 -9.75 -9.98 -4.33
C GLY A 431 -11.12 -10.17 -3.68
N ALA A 432 -11.20 -10.12 -2.35
CA ALA A 432 -12.47 -10.25 -1.65
C ALA A 432 -13.45 -9.10 -2.00
N HIS A 433 -12.95 -7.87 -2.16
CA HIS A 433 -13.79 -6.73 -2.55
C HIS A 433 -14.14 -6.73 -4.04
N ILE A 434 -13.28 -7.29 -4.91
CA ILE A 434 -13.62 -7.60 -6.31
C ILE A 434 -14.80 -8.59 -6.33
N LEU A 435 -14.73 -9.69 -5.58
CA LEU A 435 -15.81 -10.68 -5.50
C LEU A 435 -17.10 -10.08 -4.91
N LYS A 436 -17.00 -9.08 -4.03
CA LYS A 436 -18.15 -8.33 -3.52
C LYS A 436 -18.72 -7.33 -4.54
N GLY A 437 -18.07 -7.14 -5.69
CA GLY A 437 -18.49 -6.22 -6.76
C GLY A 437 -18.22 -4.75 -6.45
N LYS A 438 -17.14 -4.45 -5.71
CA LYS A 438 -16.71 -3.07 -5.40
C LYS A 438 -15.79 -2.46 -6.46
N ILE A 439 -15.50 -3.24 -7.50
CA ILE A 439 -14.64 -2.89 -8.64
C ILE A 439 -15.46 -3.08 -9.93
N TYR A 440 -15.29 -2.16 -10.88
CA TYR A 440 -15.77 -2.27 -12.26
C TYR A 440 -14.56 -2.22 -13.19
N ARG A 441 -14.40 -3.21 -14.06
CA ARG A 441 -13.15 -3.46 -14.79
C ARG A 441 -11.98 -3.53 -13.80
N ASN A 442 -11.08 -2.56 -13.84
CA ASN A 442 -9.99 -2.37 -12.89
C ASN A 442 -10.07 -1.05 -12.12
N HIS A 443 -11.25 -0.44 -12.02
CA HIS A 443 -11.44 0.82 -11.31
C HIS A 443 -12.29 0.65 -10.04
N MET A 444 -11.91 1.38 -8.99
CA MET A 444 -12.68 1.47 -7.75
C MET A 444 -13.97 2.24 -8.00
N ILE A 445 -15.12 1.61 -7.76
CA ILE A 445 -16.41 2.26 -7.92
C ILE A 445 -17.01 2.71 -6.59
N ASP A 446 -16.55 2.20 -5.44
CA ASP A 446 -17.11 2.56 -4.12
C ASP A 446 -16.09 3.31 -3.24
N LEU A 447 -15.16 4.04 -3.86
CA LEU A 447 -14.14 4.81 -3.14
C LEU A 447 -14.76 5.93 -2.27
N GLN A 448 -14.17 6.18 -1.09
CA GLN A 448 -14.58 7.28 -0.22
C GLN A 448 -13.70 8.51 -0.47
N VAL A 449 -14.31 9.61 -0.93
CA VAL A 449 -13.61 10.88 -1.21
C VAL A 449 -13.18 11.53 0.11
N THR A 450 -12.00 11.13 0.59
CA THR A 450 -11.44 11.57 1.88
C THR A 450 -10.34 12.62 1.73
N ASN A 451 -9.84 12.83 0.51
CA ASN A 451 -8.81 13.82 0.20
C ASN A 451 -8.84 14.23 -1.28
N SER A 452 -8.14 15.31 -1.61
CA SER A 452 -8.08 15.89 -2.97
C SER A 452 -7.48 14.98 -4.05
N ASN A 453 -6.71 13.93 -3.69
CA ASN A 453 -6.23 12.97 -4.68
C ASN A 453 -7.36 12.01 -5.07
N ILE A 454 -8.10 11.50 -4.09
CA ILE A 454 -9.24 10.60 -4.31
C ILE A 454 -10.38 11.32 -5.04
N GLU A 455 -10.57 12.62 -4.75
CA GLU A 455 -11.53 13.48 -5.47
C GLU A 455 -11.27 13.46 -6.99
N LYS A 456 -10.02 13.60 -7.41
CA LYS A 456 -9.67 13.54 -8.84
C LYS A 456 -9.81 12.17 -9.46
N ILE A 457 -9.55 11.11 -8.70
CA ILE A 457 -9.76 9.74 -9.19
C ILE A 457 -11.25 9.57 -9.51
N ALA A 458 -12.14 10.09 -8.65
CA ALA A 458 -13.58 10.10 -8.91
C ALA A 458 -13.96 10.96 -10.13
N ASP A 459 -13.37 12.15 -10.29
CA ASP A 459 -13.63 13.02 -11.45
C ASP A 459 -13.20 12.34 -12.77
N LYS A 460 -11.99 11.76 -12.81
CA LYS A 460 -11.46 11.05 -13.99
C LYS A 460 -12.26 9.81 -14.36
N LEU A 461 -12.69 9.03 -13.36
CA LEU A 461 -13.55 7.88 -13.61
C LEU A 461 -14.84 8.32 -14.30
N THR A 462 -15.36 9.48 -13.92
CA THR A 462 -16.54 10.04 -14.56
C THR A 462 -16.22 10.46 -16.00
N GLU A 463 -15.11 11.15 -16.26
CA GLU A 463 -14.70 11.52 -17.63
C GLU A 463 -14.48 10.32 -18.57
N GLU A 464 -13.81 9.27 -18.12
CA GLU A 464 -13.56 8.08 -18.95
C GLU A 464 -14.85 7.30 -19.29
N ILE A 465 -15.86 7.40 -18.43
CA ILE A 465 -17.12 6.66 -18.60
C ILE A 465 -18.23 7.56 -19.22
N THR A 466 -18.06 8.88 -19.32
CA THR A 466 -19.09 9.78 -19.89
C THR A 466 -18.59 10.63 -21.07
N SER A 467 -19.43 10.79 -22.10
CA SER A 467 -19.24 11.73 -23.21
C SER A 467 -20.03 13.04 -23.07
N CYS A 468 -20.49 13.43 -21.87
CA CYS A 468 -21.34 14.62 -21.64
C CYS A 468 -21.06 15.29 -20.28
N ASP A 469 -21.30 16.61 -20.22
CA ASP A 469 -20.86 17.59 -19.21
C ASP A 469 -21.17 17.22 -17.73
N ILE A 470 -20.09 17.06 -16.94
CA ILE A 470 -20.02 16.32 -15.65
C ILE A 470 -20.18 17.22 -14.41
N THR A 471 -19.98 18.53 -14.56
CA THR A 471 -19.67 19.42 -13.42
C THR A 471 -20.83 19.53 -12.40
N ALA A 472 -22.08 19.49 -12.87
CA ALA A 472 -23.26 19.67 -12.01
C ALA A 472 -23.61 18.43 -11.15
N HIS A 473 -23.25 17.22 -11.58
CA HIS A 473 -23.66 15.98 -10.88
C HIS A 473 -22.64 15.53 -9.83
N THR A 474 -21.34 15.70 -10.09
CA THR A 474 -20.28 15.44 -9.10
C THR A 474 -20.43 16.34 -7.87
N GLN A 475 -20.83 17.60 -8.06
CA GLN A 475 -20.98 18.56 -6.97
C GLN A 475 -22.14 18.20 -6.01
N VAL A 476 -23.22 17.60 -6.51
CA VAL A 476 -24.36 17.11 -5.70
C VAL A 476 -24.02 15.79 -5.02
N ALA A 477 -23.32 14.88 -5.72
CA ALA A 477 -22.93 13.57 -5.20
C ALA A 477 -21.90 13.65 -4.06
N ARG A 478 -21.14 14.75 -3.92
CA ARG A 478 -20.16 14.98 -2.83
C ARG A 478 -20.72 14.82 -1.41
N SER A 479 -22.03 14.94 -1.23
CA SER A 479 -22.72 14.75 0.06
C SER A 479 -23.21 13.32 0.30
N ALA A 480 -23.09 12.42 -0.67
CA ALA A 480 -23.60 11.05 -0.65
C ALA A 480 -22.50 10.01 -0.37
N LYS A 481 -22.87 8.84 0.18
CA LYS A 481 -21.92 7.78 0.60
C LYS A 481 -21.38 6.91 -0.55
N LYS A 482 -22.09 6.91 -1.69
CA LYS A 482 -21.75 6.20 -2.93
C LYS A 482 -21.60 7.23 -4.06
N VAL A 483 -20.71 8.21 -3.87
CA VAL A 483 -20.55 9.38 -4.76
C VAL A 483 -20.44 8.94 -6.21
N VAL A 484 -19.53 8.00 -6.48
CA VAL A 484 -19.16 7.58 -7.82
C VAL A 484 -20.24 6.73 -8.51
N PRO A 485 -20.80 5.65 -7.93
CA PRO A 485 -21.84 4.86 -8.59
C PRO A 485 -23.14 5.64 -8.77
N LEU A 486 -23.48 6.51 -7.81
CA LEU A 486 -24.68 7.32 -7.89
C LEU A 486 -24.57 8.37 -8.99
N ALA A 487 -23.45 9.11 -9.03
CA ALA A 487 -23.21 10.08 -10.09
C ALA A 487 -23.17 9.38 -11.46
N LEU A 488 -22.47 8.25 -11.55
CA LEU A 488 -22.28 7.50 -12.80
C LEU A 488 -23.59 7.00 -13.39
N VAL A 489 -24.41 6.29 -12.60
CA VAL A 489 -25.69 5.79 -13.08
C VAL A 489 -26.66 6.93 -13.35
N SER A 490 -26.66 7.98 -12.51
CA SER A 490 -27.51 9.16 -12.74
C SER A 490 -27.17 9.84 -14.08
N LEU A 491 -25.87 10.00 -14.37
CA LEU A 491 -25.35 10.53 -15.64
C LEU A 491 -25.76 9.66 -16.83
N LEU A 492 -25.56 8.34 -16.76
CA LEU A 492 -25.74 7.45 -17.91
C LEU A 492 -27.21 7.10 -18.19
N THR A 493 -28.07 7.18 -17.17
CA THR A 493 -29.50 6.85 -17.30
C THR A 493 -30.42 8.06 -17.32
N GLY A 494 -29.91 9.25 -17.00
CA GLY A 494 -30.72 10.45 -16.75
C GLY A 494 -31.65 10.36 -15.53
N CYS A 495 -31.54 9.31 -14.71
CA CYS A 495 -32.37 9.12 -13.51
C CYS A 495 -31.93 10.06 -12.38
N SER A 496 -32.89 10.49 -11.54
CA SER A 496 -32.58 11.25 -10.33
C SER A 496 -31.80 10.40 -9.31
N LEU A 497 -30.97 11.05 -8.46
CA LEU A 497 -30.18 10.34 -7.44
C LEU A 497 -31.01 9.40 -6.56
N LYS A 498 -32.23 9.79 -6.17
CA LYS A 498 -33.14 8.92 -5.38
C LYS A 498 -33.56 7.65 -6.12
N GLN A 499 -33.81 7.75 -7.43
CA GLN A 499 -34.16 6.59 -8.25
C GLN A 499 -32.96 5.65 -8.41
N VAL A 500 -31.77 6.22 -8.56
CA VAL A 500 -30.52 5.46 -8.62
C VAL A 500 -30.23 4.78 -7.29
N GLU A 501 -30.31 5.48 -6.17
CA GLU A 501 -30.16 4.91 -4.82
C GLU A 501 -31.07 3.70 -4.63
N SER A 502 -32.37 3.85 -4.92
CA SER A 502 -33.34 2.76 -4.82
C SER A 502 -33.00 1.56 -5.71
N ARG A 503 -32.46 1.77 -6.92
CA ARG A 503 -32.05 0.68 -7.81
C ARG A 503 -30.77 -0.01 -7.33
N LEU A 504 -29.80 0.76 -6.82
CA LEU A 504 -28.56 0.22 -6.28
C LEU A 504 -28.78 -0.53 -4.95
N GLU A 505 -29.78 -0.15 -4.15
CA GLU A 505 -30.15 -0.84 -2.91
C GLU A 505 -30.83 -2.20 -3.14
N GLN A 506 -31.49 -2.38 -4.28
CA GLN A 506 -32.12 -3.65 -4.65
C GLN A 506 -31.13 -4.73 -5.10
N ARG A 507 -29.84 -4.41 -5.23
CA ARG A 507 -28.80 -5.30 -5.73
C ARG A 507 -27.74 -5.59 -4.67
N GLN A 508 -27.36 -6.86 -4.54
CA GLN A 508 -26.34 -7.31 -3.60
C GLN A 508 -24.91 -7.02 -4.09
N ILE A 509 -24.72 -6.98 -5.40
CA ILE A 509 -23.45 -6.71 -6.10
C ILE A 509 -23.58 -5.39 -6.84
N LEU A 510 -22.74 -4.41 -6.48
CA LEU A 510 -22.82 -3.05 -7.00
C LEU A 510 -22.44 -2.99 -8.49
N ARG A 511 -21.39 -3.73 -8.89
CA ARG A 511 -20.97 -3.86 -10.31
C ARG A 511 -22.11 -4.31 -11.22
N ASP A 512 -22.85 -5.36 -10.86
CA ASP A 512 -23.93 -5.90 -11.69
C ASP A 512 -25.04 -4.85 -11.90
N ALA A 513 -25.30 -4.04 -10.88
CA ALA A 513 -26.23 -2.92 -10.99
C ALA A 513 -25.74 -1.83 -11.97
N LEU A 514 -24.42 -1.60 -12.06
CA LEU A 514 -23.85 -0.70 -13.05
C LEU A 514 -23.99 -1.30 -14.46
N GLU A 515 -23.62 -2.56 -14.66
CA GLU A 515 -23.67 -3.20 -16.00
C GLU A 515 -25.08 -3.21 -16.60
N GLU A 516 -26.13 -3.41 -15.81
CA GLU A 516 -27.51 -3.35 -16.31
C GLU A 516 -28.00 -1.94 -16.64
N LEU A 517 -27.41 -0.92 -16.01
CA LEU A 517 -27.85 0.47 -16.12
C LEU A 517 -27.01 1.29 -17.10
N ILE A 518 -25.82 0.80 -17.46
CA ILE A 518 -24.96 1.41 -18.47
C ILE A 518 -25.26 0.70 -19.81
N PRO A 519 -25.82 1.42 -20.81
CA PRO A 519 -26.25 0.84 -22.07
C PRO A 519 -25.13 0.27 -22.94
#